data_AF-A0A9W7G4V1-F1
#
_entry.id   AF-A0A9W7G4V1-F1
#
_cell.length_a   1.000
_cell.length_b   1.000
_cell.length_c   1.000
_cell.angle_alpha   90.00
_cell.angle_beta   90.00
_cell.angle_gamma   90.00
#
_symmetry.space_group_name_H-M   'P 1'
#
loop_
_entity.id
_entity.type
_entity.pdbx_description
1 polymer ?
#
loop_
_entity_poly.entity_id
_entity_poly.type
_entity_poly.pdbx_seq_one_letter_code
_entity_poly.pdbx_strand_id
1 'polypeptide(L)'
;MNILDYYKQNFPHRTKDDMIYVNDNNATSLDTITSGENSDFDNSIKLISDDFNTFSLPDCANDGFDVTVALHACGSLSDLVLQRAFKFTKTRIVIVPCCYSKCRAERGSDFFAAAASEDKKEELDYVRICQLCERNDDADTSSKAMAIINELRLRLCRMNSGADGWEWEVCTFDREISPKNYVLVGKR
;
A
#
# COMPACT_ATOMS: atom_id res chain seq x y z
N MET A 1 5.61 -18.18 10.36
CA MET A 1 6.78 -17.30 10.42
C MET A 1 6.24 -15.89 10.56
N ASN A 2 6.47 -15.22 11.69
CA ASN A 2 6.00 -13.85 11.84
C ASN A 2 6.92 -12.93 10.99
N ILE A 3 6.50 -11.69 10.73
CA ILE A 3 7.28 -10.77 9.89
C ILE A 3 8.69 -10.53 10.46
N LEU A 4 8.84 -10.54 11.79
CA LEU A 4 10.11 -10.37 12.50
C LEU A 4 11.09 -11.53 12.26
N ASP A 5 10.60 -12.77 12.22
CA ASP A 5 11.41 -13.97 11.95
C ASP A 5 11.97 -13.97 10.52
N TYR A 6 11.14 -13.57 9.55
CA TYR A 6 11.56 -13.41 8.16
C TYR A 6 12.65 -12.34 8.02
N TYR A 7 12.50 -11.22 8.74
CA TYR A 7 13.49 -10.14 8.72
C TYR A 7 14.85 -10.59 9.30
N LYS A 8 14.86 -11.29 10.44
CA LYS A 8 16.10 -11.83 11.05
C LYS A 8 16.86 -12.75 10.10
N GLN A 9 16.14 -13.59 9.35
CA GLN A 9 16.74 -14.57 8.46
C GLN A 9 17.35 -13.95 7.19
N ASN A 10 16.74 -12.88 6.68
CA ASN A 10 17.08 -12.32 5.36
C ASN A 10 17.95 -11.05 5.41
N PHE A 11 18.09 -10.41 6.57
CA PHE A 11 18.86 -9.16 6.72
C PHE A 11 19.86 -9.17 7.89
N PRO A 12 20.84 -10.10 7.92
CA PRO A 12 21.74 -10.30 9.07
C PRO A 12 22.80 -9.20 9.28
N HIS A 13 22.91 -8.22 8.38
CA HIS A 13 23.96 -7.18 8.38
C HIS A 13 23.49 -5.78 8.77
N ARG A 14 22.26 -5.62 9.29
CA ARG A 14 21.76 -4.30 9.68
C ARG A 14 22.61 -3.67 10.79
N THR A 15 22.95 -2.40 10.62
CA THR A 15 23.61 -1.62 11.67
C THR A 15 22.56 -1.00 12.60
N LYS A 16 23.01 -0.45 13.72
CA LYS A 16 22.16 0.19 14.74
C LYS A 16 21.36 1.41 14.24
N ASP A 17 21.63 1.86 13.01
CA ASP A 17 21.08 3.07 12.39
C ASP A 17 19.91 2.78 11.43
N ASP A 18 19.64 1.51 11.09
CA ASP A 18 18.54 1.12 10.20
C ASP A 18 17.20 1.16 10.95
N MET A 19 16.39 2.19 10.69
CA MET A 19 15.09 2.39 11.34
C MET A 19 13.92 1.91 10.48
N ILE A 20 13.04 1.08 11.04
CA ILE A 20 11.76 0.69 10.44
C ILE A 20 10.64 1.44 11.14
N TYR A 21 9.77 2.08 10.37
CA TYR A 21 8.56 2.71 10.87
C TYR A 21 7.36 1.87 10.47
N VAL A 22 6.56 1.44 11.45
CA VAL A 22 5.34 0.67 11.22
C VAL A 22 4.18 1.52 11.70
N ASN A 23 3.39 2.03 10.76
CA ASN A 23 2.11 2.66 11.09
C ASN A 23 1.00 1.61 10.99
N ASP A 24 0.37 1.29 12.12
CA ASP A 24 -0.83 0.44 12.19
C ASP A 24 -1.90 1.17 13.01
N ASN A 25 -3.10 1.33 12.47
CA ASN A 25 -4.20 1.97 13.18
C ASN A 25 -4.99 0.97 14.06
N ASN A 26 -4.59 -0.31 14.09
CA ASN A 26 -5.15 -1.32 14.97
C ASN A 26 -4.34 -1.40 16.27
N ALA A 27 -4.84 -0.78 17.33
CA ALA A 27 -4.23 -0.80 18.67
C ALA A 27 -3.90 -2.22 19.16
N THR A 28 -4.71 -3.22 18.80
CA THR A 28 -4.48 -4.63 19.18
C THR A 28 -3.21 -5.22 18.54
N SER A 29 -2.89 -4.81 17.30
CA SER A 29 -1.66 -5.23 16.62
C SER A 29 -0.43 -4.63 17.31
N LEU A 30 -0.51 -3.35 17.69
CA LEU A 30 0.56 -2.65 18.40
C LEU A 30 0.85 -3.28 19.77
N ASP A 31 -0.19 -3.59 20.53
CA ASP A 31 -0.05 -4.24 21.84
C ASP A 31 0.61 -5.62 21.70
N THR A 32 0.31 -6.35 20.61
CA THR A 32 0.93 -7.65 20.33
C THR A 32 2.42 -7.51 19.96
N ILE A 33 2.78 -6.45 19.22
CA ILE A 33 4.18 -6.22 18.84
C ILE A 33 5.00 -5.71 20.03
N THR A 34 4.42 -4.87 20.89
CA THR A 34 5.10 -4.33 22.08
C THR A 34 5.18 -5.33 23.24
N SER A 35 4.25 -6.28 23.35
CA SER A 35 4.26 -7.32 24.38
C SER A 35 5.09 -8.57 24.03
N GLY A 36 5.55 -8.69 22.79
CA GLY A 36 6.42 -9.79 22.37
C GLY A 36 7.83 -9.66 22.95
N GLU A 37 8.29 -10.68 23.69
CA GLU A 37 9.65 -10.81 24.27
C GLU A 37 10.78 -10.86 23.21
N ASN A 38 10.98 -9.78 22.43
CA ASN A 38 12.09 -9.66 21.48
C ASN A 38 12.88 -8.37 21.77
N SER A 39 13.61 -8.39 22.89
CA SER A 39 14.47 -7.31 23.41
C SER A 39 15.63 -6.90 22.50
N ASP A 40 15.87 -7.60 21.38
CA ASP A 40 17.04 -7.37 20.53
C ASP A 40 16.85 -6.26 19.49
N PHE A 41 15.61 -5.84 19.22
CA PHE A 41 15.29 -4.83 18.19
C PHE A 41 14.86 -3.47 18.74
N ASP A 42 14.89 -3.30 20.06
CA ASP A 42 14.17 -2.25 20.82
C ASP A 42 14.53 -0.81 20.42
N ASN A 43 15.57 -0.61 19.60
CA ASN A 43 15.97 0.71 19.08
C ASN A 43 15.78 0.90 17.57
N SER A 44 15.41 -0.14 16.81
CA SER A 44 15.40 -0.12 15.33
C SER A 44 14.01 -0.15 14.71
N ILE A 45 12.96 -0.46 15.49
CA ILE A 45 11.57 -0.45 15.03
C ILE A 45 10.81 0.61 15.81
N LYS A 46 10.23 1.58 15.12
CA LYS A 46 9.32 2.58 15.69
C LYS A 46 7.91 2.26 15.24
N LEU A 47 7.09 1.86 16.21
CA LEU A 47 5.66 1.70 16.00
C LEU A 47 4.97 3.06 16.12
N ILE A 48 4.06 3.32 15.18
CA ILE A 48 3.24 4.51 15.12
C ILE A 48 1.79 4.02 15.08
N SER A 49 0.96 4.56 15.97
CA SER A 49 -0.49 4.35 15.95
C SER A 49 -1.13 5.69 15.60
N ASP A 50 -1.24 5.98 14.31
CA ASP A 50 -1.83 7.24 13.85
C ASP A 50 -2.68 7.00 12.60
N ASP A 51 -3.67 7.86 12.40
CA ASP A 51 -4.47 7.83 11.18
C ASP A 51 -3.56 8.20 10.00
N PHE A 52 -3.46 7.29 9.03
CA PHE A 52 -2.67 7.51 7.83
C PHE A 52 -3.08 8.78 7.08
N ASN A 53 -4.33 9.26 7.21
CA ASN A 53 -4.82 10.52 6.64
C ASN A 53 -4.19 11.77 7.26
N THR A 54 -3.95 11.78 8.56
CA THR A 54 -3.48 12.96 9.32
C THR A 54 -2.05 12.83 9.80
N PHE A 55 -1.49 11.63 9.73
CA PHE A 55 -0.12 11.36 10.15
C PHE A 55 0.87 12.22 9.38
N SER A 56 1.75 12.85 10.16
CA SER A 56 2.89 13.62 9.70
C SER A 56 4.16 12.84 10.00
N LEU A 57 5.08 12.81 9.03
CA LEU A 57 6.35 12.11 9.23
C LEU A 57 7.11 12.75 10.41
N PRO A 58 7.74 11.95 11.29
CA PRO A 58 8.60 12.49 12.32
C PRO A 58 9.77 13.25 11.69
N ASP A 59 10.30 14.27 12.35
CA ASP A 59 11.36 15.14 11.79
C ASP A 59 12.61 14.37 11.32
N CYS A 60 12.91 13.22 11.94
CA CYS A 60 13.99 12.32 11.52
C CYS A 60 13.75 11.62 10.17
N ALA A 61 12.55 11.71 9.61
CA ALA A 61 12.21 11.24 8.28
C ALA A 61 12.17 12.39 7.25
N ASN A 62 12.71 13.57 7.56
CA ASN A 62 12.83 14.69 6.63
C ASN A 62 13.73 14.38 5.42
N ASP A 63 14.65 13.41 5.55
CA ASP A 63 15.44 12.89 4.43
C ASP A 63 14.64 11.87 3.57
N GLY A 64 13.44 11.49 4.01
CA GLY A 64 12.58 10.47 3.41
C GLY A 64 12.88 9.06 3.93
N PHE A 65 12.05 8.10 3.53
CA PHE A 65 12.30 6.66 3.72
C PHE A 65 12.97 6.08 2.49
N ASP A 66 13.83 5.08 2.59
CA ASP A 66 14.37 4.37 1.40
C ASP A 66 13.32 3.53 0.67
N VAL A 67 12.37 2.97 1.44
CA VAL A 67 11.29 2.13 0.93
C VAL A 67 10.03 2.38 1.75
N THR A 68 8.91 2.58 1.07
CA THR A 68 7.58 2.56 1.67
C THR A 68 6.87 1.26 1.33
N VAL A 69 6.39 0.54 2.33
CA VAL A 69 5.63 -0.69 2.15
C VAL A 69 4.25 -0.53 2.76
N ALA A 70 3.21 -0.71 1.96
CA ALA A 70 1.82 -0.66 2.41
C ALA A 70 1.16 -2.02 2.20
N LEU A 71 0.95 -2.74 3.31
CA LEU A 71 0.28 -4.03 3.33
C LEU A 71 -1.20 -3.84 3.64
N HIS A 72 -2.07 -4.60 2.98
CA HIS A 72 -3.52 -4.49 3.17
C HIS A 72 -4.08 -3.07 2.97
N ALA A 73 -3.40 -2.24 2.18
CA ALA A 73 -3.91 -0.95 1.75
C ALA A 73 -5.01 -1.16 0.71
N CYS A 74 -6.18 -1.63 1.13
CA CYS A 74 -7.24 -2.14 0.26
C CYS A 74 -8.24 -1.02 -0.10
N GLY A 75 -8.90 -1.12 -1.27
CA GLY A 75 -9.81 -0.07 -1.77
C GLY A 75 -9.14 1.31 -1.87
N SER A 76 -9.82 2.37 -1.40
CA SER A 76 -9.32 3.74 -1.44
C SER A 76 -8.06 3.97 -0.60
N LEU A 77 -7.72 3.08 0.33
CA LEU A 77 -6.47 3.17 1.09
C LEU A 77 -5.25 2.98 0.17
N SER A 78 -5.35 2.12 -0.87
CA SER A 78 -4.32 2.05 -1.92
C SER A 78 -4.10 3.43 -2.54
N ASP A 79 -5.20 4.12 -2.84
CA ASP A 79 -5.18 5.39 -3.59
C ASP A 79 -4.61 6.51 -2.72
N LEU A 80 -4.93 6.50 -1.42
CA LEU A 80 -4.35 7.41 -0.44
C LEU A 80 -2.85 7.19 -0.25
N VAL A 81 -2.40 5.93 -0.18
CA VAL A 81 -0.97 5.59 -0.13
C VAL A 81 -0.27 6.08 -1.39
N LEU A 82 -0.85 5.86 -2.58
CA LEU A 82 -0.31 6.36 -3.84
C LEU A 82 -0.27 7.90 -3.90
N GLN A 83 -1.27 8.59 -3.36
CA GLN A 83 -1.25 10.06 -3.27
C GLN A 83 -0.15 10.57 -2.33
N ARG A 84 0.00 9.94 -1.16
CA ARG A 84 1.04 10.32 -0.19
C ARG A 84 2.44 9.99 -0.69
N ALA A 85 2.59 8.86 -1.37
CA ALA A 85 3.78 8.46 -2.08
C ALA A 85 4.37 9.60 -2.93
N PHE A 86 3.56 10.23 -3.77
CA PHE A 86 3.98 11.40 -4.56
C PHE A 86 4.47 12.58 -3.73
N LYS A 87 3.86 12.81 -2.57
CA LYS A 87 4.13 13.98 -1.73
C LYS A 87 5.34 13.81 -0.83
N PHE A 88 5.54 12.60 -0.30
CA PHE A 88 6.41 12.38 0.86
C PHE A 88 7.59 11.47 0.58
N THR A 89 7.62 10.76 -0.54
CA THR A 89 8.66 9.78 -0.80
C THR A 89 9.54 10.21 -1.97
N LYS A 90 10.85 10.08 -1.79
CA LYS A 90 11.84 10.28 -2.85
C LYS A 90 12.27 8.95 -3.49
N THR A 91 11.60 7.86 -3.15
CA THR A 91 12.20 6.52 -3.07
C THR A 91 11.23 5.39 -3.43
N ARG A 92 11.58 4.12 -3.21
CA ARG A 92 10.79 2.98 -3.71
C ARG A 92 9.50 2.75 -2.92
N ILE A 93 8.45 2.30 -3.59
CA ILE A 93 7.12 2.10 -2.99
C ILE A 93 6.58 0.76 -3.41
N VAL A 94 6.04 0.03 -2.44
CA VAL A 94 5.43 -1.28 -2.62
C VAL A 94 4.07 -1.28 -1.95
N ILE A 95 3.00 -1.51 -2.71
CA ILE A 95 1.63 -1.61 -2.20
C ILE A 95 1.09 -2.99 -2.51
N VAL A 96 0.55 -3.67 -1.50
CA VAL A 96 0.00 -5.02 -1.61
C VAL A 96 -1.50 -4.98 -1.30
N PRO A 97 -2.35 -4.62 -2.27
CA PRO A 97 -3.79 -4.59 -2.10
C PRO A 97 -4.37 -6.02 -2.03
N CYS A 98 -5.30 -6.20 -1.10
CA CYS A 98 -5.97 -7.46 -0.80
C CYS A 98 -7.47 -7.46 -1.14
N CYS A 99 -8.08 -6.27 -1.21
CA CYS A 99 -9.49 -6.05 -1.48
C CYS A 99 -9.61 -4.75 -2.28
N TYR A 100 -10.67 -4.63 -3.06
CA TYR A 100 -10.91 -3.52 -3.99
C TYR A 100 -12.24 -2.82 -3.70
N SER A 101 -13.12 -3.46 -2.94
CA SER A 101 -14.43 -2.92 -2.53
C SER A 101 -14.44 -2.28 -1.13
N LYS A 102 -13.47 -2.63 -0.28
CA LYS A 102 -13.37 -2.13 1.09
C LYS A 102 -12.83 -0.71 1.07
N CYS A 103 -13.74 0.25 0.93
CA CYS A 103 -13.68 1.66 1.37
C CYS A 103 -14.63 2.49 0.51
N ARG A 104 -15.94 2.23 0.63
CA ARG A 104 -16.99 3.04 -0.01
C ARG A 104 -17.52 4.17 0.88
N ALA A 105 -17.05 4.29 2.12
CA ALA A 105 -17.75 5.05 3.15
C ALA A 105 -17.37 6.53 3.23
N GLU A 106 -16.22 6.97 2.71
CA GLU A 106 -15.80 8.37 2.83
C GLU A 106 -15.51 8.96 1.44
N ARG A 107 -16.59 9.42 0.81
CA ARG A 107 -16.70 9.95 -0.57
C ARG A 107 -15.95 11.29 -0.81
N GLY A 108 -14.81 11.51 -0.16
CA GLY A 108 -14.17 12.83 -0.12
C GLY A 108 -12.84 12.97 -0.87
N SER A 109 -12.13 11.87 -1.17
CA SER A 109 -10.72 11.97 -1.58
C SER A 109 -10.23 10.86 -2.52
N ASP A 110 -11.15 10.16 -3.20
CA ASP A 110 -10.77 9.14 -4.17
C ASP A 110 -10.06 9.80 -5.36
N PHE A 111 -8.73 9.70 -5.39
CA PHE A 111 -7.87 10.08 -6.51
C PHE A 111 -8.43 9.60 -7.86
N PHE A 112 -9.05 8.41 -7.85
CA PHE A 112 -9.67 7.78 -9.00
C PHE A 112 -11.09 8.24 -9.27
N ALA A 113 -11.94 8.38 -8.25
CA ALA A 113 -13.29 8.87 -8.48
C ALA A 113 -13.24 10.31 -8.97
N ALA A 114 -12.33 11.15 -8.46
CA ALA A 114 -12.09 12.49 -8.97
C ALA A 114 -11.65 12.48 -10.45
N ALA A 115 -10.74 11.59 -10.85
CA ALA A 115 -10.33 11.45 -12.24
C ALA A 115 -11.42 10.87 -13.16
N ALA A 116 -12.32 10.04 -12.64
CA ALA A 116 -13.47 9.48 -13.36
C ALA A 116 -14.74 10.37 -13.27
N SER A 117 -14.73 11.45 -12.48
CA SER A 117 -15.94 12.21 -12.10
C SER A 117 -16.51 13.15 -13.16
N GLU A 118 -15.84 13.31 -14.31
CA GLU A 118 -16.41 14.10 -15.40
C GLU A 118 -17.53 13.34 -16.15
N ASP A 119 -17.54 12.01 -16.10
CA ASP A 119 -18.58 11.16 -16.68
C ASP A 119 -19.12 10.13 -15.66
N LYS A 120 -20.38 10.30 -15.23
CA LYS A 120 -21.09 9.38 -14.32
C LYS A 120 -21.11 7.93 -14.81
N LYS A 121 -20.94 7.69 -16.11
CA LYS A 121 -20.85 6.35 -16.68
C LYS A 121 -19.54 5.67 -16.29
N GLU A 122 -18.42 6.40 -16.31
CA GLU A 122 -17.11 5.87 -15.91
C GLU A 122 -17.06 5.53 -14.41
N GLU A 123 -17.74 6.33 -13.59
CA GLU A 123 -17.93 6.03 -12.16
C GLU A 123 -18.70 4.71 -11.95
N LEU A 124 -19.81 4.50 -12.64
CA LEU A 124 -20.61 3.27 -12.57
C LEU A 124 -19.81 2.05 -13.04
N ASP A 125 -19.01 2.20 -14.09
CA ASP A 125 -18.14 1.14 -14.61
C ASP A 125 -17.04 0.78 -13.59
N TYR A 126 -16.40 1.77 -12.95
CA TYR A 126 -15.42 1.52 -11.89
C TYR A 126 -16.01 0.74 -10.71
N VAL A 127 -17.17 1.20 -10.21
CA VAL A 127 -17.93 0.53 -9.12
C VAL A 127 -18.23 -0.92 -9.48
N ARG A 128 -18.57 -1.19 -10.74
CA ARG A 128 -18.85 -2.54 -11.22
C ARG A 128 -17.60 -3.40 -11.27
N ILE A 129 -16.47 -2.86 -11.73
CA ILE A 129 -15.20 -3.57 -11.76
C ILE A 129 -14.74 -3.92 -10.34
N CYS A 130 -14.85 -2.99 -9.37
CA CYS A 130 -14.55 -3.27 -7.96
C CYS A 130 -15.37 -4.43 -7.39
N GLN A 131 -16.65 -4.56 -7.79
CA GLN A 131 -17.47 -5.70 -7.38
C GLN A 131 -16.99 -7.02 -7.99
N LEU A 132 -16.53 -6.98 -9.25
CA LEU A 132 -15.98 -8.17 -9.92
C LEU A 132 -14.70 -8.67 -9.22
N CYS A 133 -13.86 -7.77 -8.68
CA CYS A 133 -12.67 -8.15 -7.91
C CYS A 133 -12.97 -9.00 -6.68
N GLU A 134 -14.16 -8.88 -6.09
CA GLU A 134 -14.52 -9.58 -4.84
C GLU A 134 -15.29 -10.88 -5.08
N ARG A 135 -15.53 -11.24 -6.33
CA ARG A 135 -16.19 -12.49 -6.68
C ARG A 135 -15.25 -13.66 -6.43
N ASN A 136 -15.60 -14.49 -5.46
CA ASN A 136 -14.85 -15.72 -5.16
C ASN A 136 -15.33 -16.91 -6.01
N ASP A 137 -16.49 -16.80 -6.67
CA ASP A 137 -17.07 -17.81 -7.54
C ASP A 137 -16.40 -17.88 -8.93
N ASP A 138 -15.63 -16.85 -9.30
CA ASP A 138 -14.93 -16.75 -10.58
C ASP A 138 -13.58 -16.05 -10.39
N ALA A 139 -12.56 -16.85 -10.07
CA ALA A 139 -11.21 -16.36 -9.80
C ALA A 139 -10.55 -15.69 -11.03
N ASP A 140 -10.88 -16.12 -12.25
CA ASP A 140 -10.32 -15.53 -13.47
C ASP A 140 -10.89 -14.13 -13.72
N THR A 141 -12.23 -13.99 -13.61
CA THR A 141 -12.88 -12.68 -13.68
C THR A 141 -12.40 -11.74 -12.58
N SER A 142 -12.29 -12.24 -11.34
CA SER A 142 -11.75 -11.46 -10.23
C SER A 142 -10.32 -10.98 -10.53
N SER A 143 -9.44 -11.86 -10.99
CA SER A 143 -8.06 -11.50 -11.34
C SER A 143 -7.99 -10.45 -12.44
N LYS A 144 -8.78 -10.60 -13.51
CA LYS A 144 -8.84 -9.61 -14.60
C LYS A 144 -9.34 -8.25 -14.11
N ALA A 145 -10.36 -8.24 -13.28
CA ALA A 145 -10.88 -7.00 -12.69
C ALA A 145 -9.82 -6.31 -11.80
N MET A 146 -9.09 -7.08 -10.98
CA MET A 146 -7.99 -6.56 -10.16
C MET A 146 -6.87 -5.96 -11.03
N ALA A 147 -6.48 -6.64 -12.11
CA ALA A 147 -5.49 -6.14 -13.06
C ALA A 147 -5.93 -4.80 -13.67
N ILE A 148 -7.19 -4.68 -14.07
CA ILE A 148 -7.74 -3.44 -14.65
C ILE A 148 -7.65 -2.29 -13.63
N ILE A 149 -8.11 -2.48 -12.40
CA ILE A 149 -8.06 -1.41 -11.38
C ILE A 149 -6.62 -1.01 -11.08
N ASN A 150 -5.73 -1.98 -10.92
CA ASN A 150 -4.32 -1.72 -10.66
C ASN A 150 -3.64 -0.99 -11.82
N GLU A 151 -3.96 -1.34 -13.06
CA GLU A 151 -3.40 -0.67 -14.23
C GLU A 151 -3.95 0.75 -14.37
N LEU A 152 -5.26 0.95 -14.12
CA LEU A 152 -5.83 2.30 -14.00
C LEU A 152 -5.07 3.10 -12.94
N ARG A 153 -4.75 2.46 -11.81
CA ARG A 153 -3.95 3.07 -10.75
C ARG A 153 -2.62 3.60 -11.21
N LEU A 154 -1.84 2.72 -11.82
CA LEU A 154 -0.52 3.08 -12.31
C LEU A 154 -0.58 4.07 -13.46
N ARG A 155 -1.63 4.05 -14.28
CA ARG A 155 -1.82 5.05 -15.34
C ARG A 155 -1.94 6.45 -14.75
N LEU A 156 -2.80 6.66 -13.74
CA LEU A 156 -2.89 7.96 -13.09
C LEU A 156 -1.57 8.31 -12.40
N CYS A 157 -0.88 7.34 -11.80
CA CYS A 157 0.43 7.57 -11.23
C CYS A 157 1.41 8.11 -12.27
N ARG A 158 1.53 7.45 -13.44
CA ARG A 158 2.39 7.86 -14.56
C ARG A 158 2.04 9.27 -15.07
N MET A 159 0.75 9.60 -15.14
CA MET A 159 0.29 10.93 -15.56
C MET A 159 0.66 12.02 -14.55
N ASN A 160 0.55 11.72 -13.25
CA ASN A 160 0.83 12.70 -12.18
C ASN A 160 2.31 12.78 -11.80
N SER A 161 3.13 11.76 -12.09
CA SER A 161 4.57 11.78 -11.86
C SER A 161 5.34 12.67 -12.84
N GLY A 162 4.73 13.16 -13.91
CA GLY A 162 5.34 14.14 -14.83
C GLY A 162 6.78 13.79 -15.25
N ALA A 163 7.71 14.71 -14.99
CA ALA A 163 9.15 14.60 -15.27
C ALA A 163 9.97 14.07 -14.07
N ASP A 164 9.32 13.65 -12.98
CA ASP A 164 10.00 13.28 -11.73
C ASP A 164 10.70 11.92 -11.79
N GLY A 165 10.76 11.28 -12.97
CA GLY A 165 11.55 10.07 -13.20
C GLY A 165 10.96 8.79 -12.61
N TRP A 166 9.71 8.80 -12.17
CA TRP A 166 9.07 7.61 -11.63
C TRP A 166 8.71 6.58 -12.69
N GLU A 167 9.04 5.33 -12.39
CA GLU A 167 8.59 4.15 -13.10
C GLU A 167 7.60 3.36 -12.23
N TRP A 168 6.50 2.94 -12.85
CA TRP A 168 5.40 2.25 -12.16
C TRP A 168 5.09 0.93 -12.86
N GLU A 169 5.06 -0.16 -12.10
CA GLU A 169 4.75 -1.50 -12.61
C GLU A 169 3.80 -2.28 -11.68
N VAL A 170 2.97 -3.12 -12.30
CA VAL A 170 2.18 -4.13 -11.59
C VAL A 170 2.97 -5.42 -11.60
N CYS A 171 3.35 -5.90 -10.44
CA CYS A 171 3.93 -7.23 -10.26
C CYS A 171 2.90 -8.20 -9.70
N THR A 172 3.15 -9.50 -9.87
CA THR A 172 2.35 -10.55 -9.25
C THR A 172 3.25 -11.60 -8.59
N PHE A 173 2.87 -12.10 -7.42
CA PHE A 173 3.48 -13.32 -6.84
C PHE A 173 2.84 -14.59 -7.42
N ASP A 174 3.34 -15.75 -7.03
CA ASP A 174 2.63 -17.00 -7.32
C ASP A 174 1.23 -16.99 -6.68
N ARG A 175 0.23 -17.49 -7.41
CA ARG A 175 -1.14 -17.64 -6.90
C ARG A 175 -1.24 -18.67 -5.77
N GLU A 176 -0.30 -19.59 -5.67
CA GLU A 176 -0.18 -20.51 -4.53
C GLU A 176 0.11 -19.78 -3.21
N ILE A 177 0.73 -18.59 -3.27
CA ILE A 177 1.03 -17.75 -2.11
C ILE A 177 -0.17 -16.88 -1.73
N SER A 178 -0.84 -16.29 -2.72
CA SER A 178 -2.05 -15.50 -2.50
C SER A 178 -2.97 -15.54 -3.73
N PRO A 179 -4.29 -15.75 -3.57
CA PRO A 179 -5.23 -15.65 -4.69
C PRO A 179 -5.38 -14.21 -5.22
N LYS A 180 -5.00 -13.22 -4.39
CA LYS A 180 -4.98 -11.79 -4.71
C LYS A 180 -3.54 -11.31 -4.57
N ASN A 181 -2.73 -11.66 -5.56
CA ASN A 181 -1.26 -11.62 -5.58
C ASN A 181 -0.68 -10.36 -6.22
N TYR A 182 -1.48 -9.31 -6.43
CA TYR A 182 -1.02 -8.10 -7.09
C TYR A 182 -0.18 -7.23 -6.16
N VAL A 183 0.87 -6.64 -6.74
CA VAL A 183 1.75 -5.67 -6.07
C VAL A 183 1.92 -4.48 -6.99
N LEU A 184 1.70 -3.29 -6.45
CA LEU A 184 2.01 -2.04 -7.15
C LEU A 184 3.40 -1.60 -6.72
N VAL A 185 4.29 -1.43 -7.68
CA VAL A 185 5.67 -0.99 -7.43
C VAL A 185 5.90 0.35 -8.10
N GLY A 186 6.40 1.31 -7.32
CA GLY A 186 6.92 2.58 -7.79
C GLY A 186 8.40 2.68 -7.49
N LYS A 187 9.19 3.12 -8.47
CA LYS A 187 10.63 3.38 -8.29
C LYS A 187 11.00 4.67 -9.00
N ARG A 188 12.00 5.37 -8.49
CA ARG A 188 12.54 6.61 -9.01
C ARG A 188 14.05 6.51 -9.11
#